data_AF-X1BJM6-F1
#
_entry.id   AF-X1BJM6-F1
#
_cell.length_a   1.000
_cell.length_b   1.000
_cell.length_c   1.000
_cell.angle_alpha   90.00
_cell.angle_beta   90.00
_cell.angle_gamma   90.00
#
_symmetry.space_group_name_H-M   'P 1'
#
loop_
_entity.id
_entity.type
_entity.pdbx_description
1 polymer ?
#
loop_
_entity_poly.entity_id
_entity_poly.type
_entity_poly.pdbx_seq_one_letter_code
_entity_poly.pdbx_strand_id
1 'polypeptide(L)'
;ELVPEAKVIFITRKYADVISSFTKQGWCPDNVKQATIMYRDIVRQIFSVREEINYDSLCEIEFEDLINNTHFTLDNICEFIDIPFDGNMLDVDLSKHNIDRYKKDLKQEDLDYINKVLF
;
A
#
# COMPACT_ATOMS: atom_id res chain seq x y z
N GLU A 1 -4.19 22.52 11.18
CA GLU A 1 -4.98 21.34 10.77
C GLU A 1 -6.44 21.71 10.59
N LEU A 2 -7.13 21.05 9.64
CA LEU A 2 -8.57 21.22 9.41
C LEU A 2 -9.43 20.23 10.20
N VAL A 3 -8.86 19.07 10.58
CA VAL A 3 -9.58 17.99 11.28
C VAL A 3 -8.67 17.40 12.38
N PRO A 4 -8.61 18.01 13.57
CA PRO A 4 -7.64 17.64 14.62
C PRO A 4 -7.80 16.23 15.19
N GLU A 5 -8.98 15.63 15.04
CA GLU A 5 -9.31 14.29 15.54
C GLU A 5 -9.26 13.22 14.44
N ALA A 6 -8.76 13.56 13.25
CA ALA A 6 -8.67 12.62 12.15
C ALA A 6 -7.64 11.51 12.45
N LYS A 7 -8.06 10.25 12.23
CA LYS A 7 -7.19 9.08 12.24
C LYS A 7 -6.83 8.70 10.81
N VAL A 8 -5.58 8.34 10.58
CA VAL A 8 -5.02 7.96 9.28
C VAL A 8 -4.62 6.49 9.31
N ILE A 9 -5.19 5.70 8.39
CA ILE A 9 -4.75 4.33 8.14
C ILE A 9 -3.83 4.36 6.93
N PHE A 10 -2.57 4.05 7.15
CA PHE A 10 -1.52 4.05 6.14
C PHE A 10 -1.21 2.63 5.70
N ILE A 11 -1.59 2.30 4.46
CA ILE A 11 -1.43 0.95 3.90
C ILE A 11 -0.19 0.92 3.00
N THR A 12 0.80 0.10 3.35
CA THR A 12 1.94 -0.18 2.50
C THR A 12 1.71 -1.44 1.68
N ARG A 13 2.43 -1.59 0.57
CA ARG A 13 2.39 -2.78 -0.28
C ARG A 13 3.74 -2.95 -0.93
N LYS A 14 4.14 -4.19 -1.21
CA LYS A 14 5.38 -4.49 -1.91
C LYS A 14 5.52 -3.68 -3.22
N TYR A 15 6.62 -2.92 -3.31
CA TYR A 15 6.84 -1.96 -4.40
C TYR A 15 6.75 -2.58 -5.80
N ALA A 16 7.27 -3.79 -5.98
CA ALA A 16 7.23 -4.49 -7.26
C ALA A 16 5.79 -4.80 -7.71
N ASP A 17 4.90 -5.18 -6.78
CA ASP A 17 3.48 -5.42 -7.08
C ASP A 17 2.76 -4.12 -7.44
N VAL A 18 3.10 -3.02 -6.76
CA VAL A 18 2.53 -1.70 -7.07
C VAL A 18 2.94 -1.25 -8.46
N ILE A 19 4.23 -1.31 -8.79
CA ILE A 19 4.76 -0.88 -10.10
C ILE A 19 4.18 -1.76 -11.22
N SER A 20 4.14 -3.07 -11.01
CA SER A 20 3.47 -4.01 -11.91
C SER A 20 2.02 -3.62 -12.17
N SER A 21 1.27 -3.25 -11.13
CA SER A 21 -0.12 -2.78 -11.25
C SER A 21 -0.23 -1.43 -11.97
N PHE A 22 0.67 -0.50 -11.67
CA PHE A 22 0.72 0.86 -12.20
C PHE A 22 0.85 0.86 -13.72
N THR A 23 1.75 0.04 -14.27
CA THR A 23 1.93 -0.07 -15.74
C THR A 23 0.69 -0.53 -16.51
N LYS A 24 -0.37 -0.98 -15.81
CA LYS A 24 -1.65 -1.38 -16.41
C LYS A 24 -2.73 -0.30 -16.29
N GLN A 25 -2.45 0.82 -15.62
CA GLN A 25 -3.40 1.90 -15.41
C GLN A 25 -3.24 2.98 -16.48
N GLY A 26 -4.36 3.47 -17.04
CA GLY A 26 -4.32 4.49 -18.10
C GLY A 26 -3.75 5.86 -17.67
N TRP A 27 -3.57 6.10 -16.37
CA TRP A 27 -3.01 7.34 -15.82
C TRP A 27 -1.51 7.25 -15.50
N CYS A 28 -0.90 6.06 -15.59
CA CYS A 28 0.51 5.84 -15.28
C CYS A 28 1.26 5.44 -16.56
N PRO A 29 2.57 5.75 -16.69
CA PRO A 29 3.36 5.21 -17.79
C PRO A 29 3.29 3.68 -17.83
N ASP A 30 3.10 3.12 -19.03
CA ASP A 30 3.13 1.67 -19.26
C ASP A 30 4.56 1.09 -19.21
N ASN A 31 5.57 1.96 -19.26
CA ASN A 31 6.97 1.62 -19.13
C ASN A 31 7.38 1.48 -17.65
N VAL A 32 7.91 0.32 -17.26
CA VAL A 32 8.32 0.02 -15.88
C VAL A 32 9.31 1.05 -15.32
N LYS A 33 10.29 1.51 -16.10
CA LYS A 33 11.31 2.47 -15.62
C LYS A 33 10.68 3.82 -15.30
N GLN A 34 9.81 4.32 -16.17
CA GLN A 34 9.10 5.57 -15.95
C GLN A 34 8.10 5.46 -14.78
N ALA A 35 7.36 4.35 -14.72
CA ALA A 35 6.45 4.06 -13.60
C ALA A 35 7.21 3.98 -12.26
N THR A 36 8.43 3.43 -12.25
CA THR A 36 9.28 3.37 -11.06
C THR A 36 9.69 4.76 -10.59
N ILE A 37 10.09 5.66 -11.52
CA ILE A 37 10.45 7.04 -11.19
C ILE A 37 9.24 7.78 -10.62
N MET A 38 8.09 7.67 -11.29
CA MET A 38 6.84 8.26 -10.82
C MET A 38 6.46 7.74 -9.44
N TYR A 39 6.53 6.42 -9.23
CA TYR A 39 6.25 5.78 -7.96
C TYR A 39 7.16 6.28 -6.84
N ARG A 40 8.48 6.35 -7.11
CA ARG A 40 9.47 6.91 -6.18
C ARG A 40 9.10 8.32 -5.74
N ASP A 41 8.71 9.18 -6.67
CA ASP A 41 8.40 10.58 -6.38
C ASP A 41 7.11 10.71 -5.56
N ILE A 42 6.08 9.91 -5.89
CA ILE A 42 4.85 9.80 -5.09
C ILE A 42 5.16 9.33 -3.66
N VAL A 43 5.92 8.25 -3.53
CA VAL A 43 6.28 7.67 -2.23
C VAL A 43 7.07 8.68 -1.40
N ARG A 44 8.08 9.35 -1.98
CA ARG A 44 8.85 10.38 -1.25
C ARG A 44 7.96 11.47 -0.68
N GLN A 45 6.99 11.96 -1.45
CA GLN A 45 6.05 12.97 -0.97
C GLN A 45 5.12 12.43 0.12
N ILE A 46 4.62 11.21 -0.05
CA ILE A 46 3.76 10.57 0.95
C ILE A 46 4.52 10.37 2.27
N PHE A 47 5.75 9.87 2.21
CA PHE A 47 6.57 9.61 3.39
C PHE A 47 7.00 10.91 4.09
N SER A 48 7.24 12.00 3.35
CA SER A 48 7.53 13.29 4.00
C SER A 48 6.34 13.81 4.80
N VAL A 49 5.10 13.63 4.30
CA VAL A 49 3.89 14.03 5.04
C VAL A 49 3.63 13.07 6.20
N ARG A 50 3.88 11.78 6.03
CA ARG A 50 3.74 10.77 7.09
C ARG A 50 4.55 11.12 8.34
N GLU A 51 5.76 11.63 8.18
CA GLU A 51 6.62 12.05 9.29
C GLU A 51 6.06 13.22 10.12
N GLU A 52 5.10 13.97 9.57
CA GLU A 52 4.44 15.09 10.24
C GLU A 52 3.17 14.67 11.00
N ILE A 53 2.68 13.44 10.80
CA ILE A 53 1.44 12.96 11.44
C ILE A 53 1.74 12.51 12.87
N ASN A 54 0.87 12.87 13.81
CA ASN A 54 0.95 12.39 15.17
C ASN A 54 0.86 10.86 15.21
N TYR A 55 1.77 10.21 15.93
CA TYR A 55 1.81 8.77 16.14
C TYR A 55 0.47 8.20 16.61
N ASP A 56 -0.22 8.88 17.53
CA ASP A 56 -1.53 8.43 18.05
C ASP A 56 -2.65 8.51 17.00
N SER A 57 -2.41 9.21 15.90
CA SER A 57 -3.34 9.40 14.79
C SER A 57 -2.94 8.62 13.54
N LEU A 58 -1.90 7.78 13.61
CA LEU A 58 -1.38 7.02 12.48
C LEU A 58 -1.34 5.51 12.80
N CYS A 59 -2.07 4.72 12.01
CA CYS A 59 -2.00 3.26 12.02
C CYS A 59 -1.36 2.78 10.71
N GLU A 60 -0.25 2.06 10.81
CA GLU A 60 0.44 1.48 9.65
C GLU A 60 0.14 0.00 9.53
N ILE A 61 -0.25 -0.42 8.32
CA ILE A 61 -0.51 -1.82 8.01
C ILE A 61 0.13 -2.20 6.68
N GLU A 62 0.60 -3.43 6.58
CA GLU A 62 1.00 -4.02 5.30
C GLU A 62 -0.23 -4.62 4.61
N PHE A 63 -0.38 -4.36 3.31
CA PHE A 63 -1.44 -4.96 2.51
C PHE A 63 -1.37 -6.49 2.55
N GLU A 64 -0.16 -7.04 2.55
CA GLU A 64 0.09 -8.47 2.65
C GLU A 64 -0.45 -9.06 3.97
N ASP A 65 -0.33 -8.34 5.08
CA ASP A 65 -0.93 -8.74 6.37
C ASP A 65 -2.45 -8.62 6.35
N LEU A 66 -3.01 -7.57 5.74
CA LEU A 66 -4.46 -7.43 5.58
C LEU A 66 -5.09 -8.61 4.84
N ILE A 67 -4.35 -9.22 3.90
CA ILE A 67 -4.81 -10.40 3.16
C ILE A 67 -4.55 -11.70 3.92
N ASN A 68 -3.37 -11.87 4.50
CA ASN A 68 -2.98 -13.14 5.14
C ASN A 68 -3.55 -13.29 6.57
N ASN A 69 -3.80 -12.18 7.25
CA ASN A 69 -4.23 -12.09 8.64
C ASN A 69 -5.49 -11.20 8.78
N THR A 70 -6.39 -11.23 7.80
CA THR A 70 -7.52 -10.27 7.65
C THR A 70 -8.27 -9.96 8.93
N HIS A 71 -8.74 -10.98 9.66
CA HIS A 71 -9.48 -10.77 10.90
C HIS A 71 -8.66 -9.99 11.93
N PHE A 72 -7.41 -10.40 12.17
CA PHE A 72 -6.50 -9.74 13.11
C PHE A 72 -6.17 -8.31 12.69
N THR A 73 -5.87 -8.08 11.40
CA THR A 73 -5.59 -6.75 10.89
C THR A 73 -6.80 -5.82 10.99
N LEU A 74 -8.00 -6.30 10.66
CA LEU A 74 -9.23 -5.52 10.79
C LEU A 74 -9.59 -5.23 12.25
N ASP A 75 -9.39 -6.18 13.15
CA ASP A 75 -9.61 -5.99 14.59
C ASP A 75 -8.70 -4.88 15.14
N ASN A 76 -7.41 -4.90 14.81
CA ASN A 76 -6.47 -3.83 15.19
C ASN A 76 -6.86 -2.47 14.60
N ILE A 77 -7.35 -2.44 13.35
CA ILE A 77 -7.85 -1.20 12.74
C ILE A 77 -9.09 -0.69 13.48
N CYS A 78 -10.02 -1.58 13.82
CA CYS A 78 -11.24 -1.24 14.55
C CYS A 78 -10.93 -0.68 15.94
N GLU A 79 -10.02 -1.32 16.67
CA GLU A 79 -9.50 -0.82 17.95
C GLU A 79 -8.85 0.55 17.78
N PHE A 80 -8.00 0.71 16.77
CA PHE A 80 -7.34 1.99 16.49
C PHE A 80 -8.35 3.11 16.18
N ILE A 81 -9.38 2.86 15.37
CA ILE A 81 -10.38 3.88 15.01
C ILE A 81 -11.54 3.99 16.01
N ASP A 82 -11.55 3.20 17.08
CA ASP A 82 -12.58 3.16 18.13
C ASP A 82 -13.98 2.84 17.58
N ILE A 83 -14.05 1.80 16.75
CA ILE A 83 -15.33 1.22 16.31
C ILE A 83 -15.39 -0.27 16.66
N PRO A 84 -16.58 -0.82 16.98
CA PRO A 84 -16.73 -2.26 17.16
C PRO A 84 -16.44 -3.02 15.86
N PHE A 85 -15.72 -4.13 15.96
CA PHE A 85 -15.57 -5.05 14.84
C PHE A 85 -16.95 -5.60 14.40
N ASP A 86 -17.20 -5.61 13.09
CA ASP A 86 -18.38 -6.20 12.48
C ASP A 86 -17.95 -7.39 11.60
N GLY A 87 -18.52 -8.58 11.86
CA GLY A 87 -18.23 -9.79 11.09
C GLY A 87 -18.51 -9.64 9.59
N ASN A 88 -19.43 -8.75 9.20
CA ASN A 88 -19.73 -8.46 7.79
C ASN A 88 -18.51 -7.87 7.04
N MET A 89 -17.51 -7.32 7.75
CA MET A 89 -16.27 -6.84 7.14
C MET A 89 -15.45 -7.97 6.49
N LEU A 90 -15.68 -9.22 6.88
CA LEU A 90 -15.00 -10.40 6.32
C LEU A 90 -15.64 -10.92 5.02
N ASP A 91 -16.81 -10.39 4.62
CA ASP A 91 -17.56 -10.89 3.47
C ASP A 91 -16.99 -10.42 2.11
N VAL A 92 -15.91 -9.63 2.13
CA VAL A 92 -15.24 -9.14 0.94
C VAL A 92 -14.41 -10.26 0.28
N ASP A 93 -14.62 -10.50 -1.01
CA ASP A 93 -13.79 -11.42 -1.79
C ASP A 93 -12.38 -10.86 -2.00
N LEU A 94 -11.44 -11.31 -1.18
CA LEU A 94 -10.02 -10.94 -1.24
C LEU A 94 -9.18 -11.87 -2.14
N SER A 95 -9.78 -12.87 -2.80
CA SER A 95 -9.04 -13.86 -3.60
C SER A 95 -8.27 -13.26 -4.79
N LYS A 96 -8.64 -12.06 -5.23
CA LYS A 96 -8.00 -11.32 -6.34
C LYS A 96 -7.02 -10.24 -5.84
N HIS A 97 -6.34 -10.50 -4.73
CA HIS A 97 -5.42 -9.57 -4.06
C HIS A 97 -4.20 -9.16 -4.91
N ASN A 98 -3.78 -9.99 -5.87
CA ASN A 98 -2.60 -9.77 -6.72
C ASN A 98 -1.29 -9.60 -5.93
N ILE A 99 -1.13 -10.27 -4.80
CA ILE A 99 0.19 -10.38 -4.15
C ILE A 99 1.07 -11.24 -5.06
N ASP A 100 2.33 -10.82 -5.19
CA ASP A 100 3.33 -11.47 -6.03
C ASP A 100 2.99 -11.51 -7.54
N ARG A 101 2.09 -10.64 -8.01
CA ARG A 101 1.80 -10.46 -9.45
C ARG A 101 3.04 -10.08 -10.23
N TYR A 102 3.96 -9.35 -9.60
CA TYR A 102 5.22 -8.92 -10.22
C TYR A 102 6.05 -10.10 -10.75
N LYS A 103 5.93 -11.30 -10.14
CA LYS A 103 6.65 -12.49 -10.58
C LYS A 103 6.26 -12.95 -11.98
N LYS A 104 5.04 -12.62 -12.42
CA LYS A 104 4.53 -12.92 -13.76
C LYS A 104 4.71 -11.74 -14.71
N ASP A 105 4.56 -10.53 -14.18
CA ASP A 105 4.44 -9.31 -14.97
C ASP A 105 5.80 -8.65 -15.28
N LEU A 106 6.82 -8.87 -14.45
CA LEU A 106 8.12 -8.19 -14.53
C LEU A 106 9.27 -9.18 -14.78
N LYS A 107 10.28 -8.74 -15.52
CA LYS A 107 11.53 -9.49 -15.72
C LYS A 107 12.55 -9.17 -14.63
N GLN A 108 13.61 -9.98 -14.52
CA GLN A 108 14.68 -9.71 -13.56
C GLN A 108 15.34 -8.33 -13.78
N GLU A 109 15.54 -7.92 -15.03
CA GLU A 109 16.07 -6.59 -15.38
C GLU A 109 15.20 -5.43 -14.85
N ASP A 110 13.88 -5.62 -14.78
CA ASP A 110 12.94 -4.66 -14.23
C ASP A 110 13.08 -4.59 -12.71
N LEU A 111 13.17 -5.75 -12.04
CA LEU A 111 13.35 -5.83 -10.59
C LEU A 111 14.67 -5.21 -10.15
N ASP A 112 15.74 -5.45 -10.89
CA ASP A 112 17.05 -4.86 -10.62
C ASP A 112 17.00 -3.34 -10.74
N TYR A 113 16.28 -2.83 -11.75
CA TYR A 113 16.08 -1.38 -11.92
C TYR A 113 15.23 -0.78 -10.79
N ILE A 114 14.12 -1.43 -10.43
CA ILE A 114 13.25 -1.01 -9.33
C ILE A 114 14.07 -0.90 -8.04
N ASN A 115 14.82 -1.95 -7.71
CA ASN A 115 15.63 -1.97 -6.50
C ASN A 115 16.68 -0.84 -6.50
N LYS A 116 17.37 -0.62 -7.64
CA LYS A 116 18.36 0.46 -7.77
C LYS A 116 17.78 1.86 -7.61
N VAL A 117 16.51 2.08 -7.96
CA VAL A 117 15.89 3.41 -7.93
C VAL A 117 15.23 3.70 -6.58
N LEU A 118 14.73 2.66 -5.90
CA LEU A 118 14.02 2.79 -4.64
C LEU A 118 14.89 2.59 -3.39
N PHE A 119 16.03 1.89 -3.51
CA PHE A 119 17.00 1.62 -2.43
C PHE A 119 18.40 2.08 -2.83
#